data_AF-A0A7J8Y6P8-F1
#
_entry.id   AF-A0A7J8Y6P8-F1
#
_cell.length_a   1.000
_cell.length_b   1.000
_cell.length_c   1.000
_cell.angle_alpha   90.00
_cell.angle_beta   90.00
_cell.angle_gamma   90.00
#
_symmetry.space_group_name_H-M   'P 1'
#
loop_
_entity.id
_entity.type
_entity.pdbx_description
1 polymer ?
#
loop_
_entity_poly.entity_id
_entity_poly.type
_entity_poly.pdbx_seq_one_letter_code
_entity_poly.pdbx_strand_id
1 'polypeptide(L)'
;MDGLFIVQKQGYNEVIIRSNNLKNVIYTSESKSGGSKNALIRRIQQVLASEESWSLTYVPRETNRVANALAKMALLSGDSLRIFEVSPIRIKEILQEDNFVDNFLMNHPM
;
A
#
# COMPACT_ATOMS: atom_id res chain seq x y z
N MET A 1 -3.87 1.47 -8.29
CA MET A 1 -4.96 0.53 -8.61
C MET A 1 -4.43 -0.88 -8.76
N ASP A 2 -3.33 -1.07 -9.49
CA ASP A 2 -2.81 -2.40 -9.81
C ASP A 2 -2.57 -3.28 -8.57
N GLY A 3 -2.03 -2.72 -7.48
CA GLY A 3 -1.85 -3.45 -6.22
C GLY A 3 -3.15 -3.95 -5.59
N LEU A 4 -4.24 -3.18 -5.67
CA LEU A 4 -5.56 -3.59 -5.15
C LEU A 4 -6.16 -4.75 -5.95
N PHE A 5 -6.04 -4.71 -7.29
CA PHE A 5 -6.52 -5.79 -8.14
C PHE A 5 -5.75 -7.09 -7.94
N ILE A 6 -4.45 -7.00 -7.60
CA ILE A 6 -3.64 -8.17 -7.27
C ILE A 6 -4.15 -8.81 -5.98
N VAL A 7 -4.35 -8.00 -4.93
CA VAL A 7 -4.88 -8.48 -3.64
C VAL A 7 -6.24 -9.14 -3.80
N GLN A 8 -7.16 -8.51 -4.53
CA GLN A 8 -8.49 -9.04 -4.79
C GLN A 8 -8.45 -10.41 -5.50
N LYS A 9 -7.55 -10.60 -6.46
CA LYS A 9 -7.38 -11.89 -7.17
C LYS A 9 -6.83 -12.99 -6.27
N GLN A 10 -6.15 -12.64 -5.21
CA GLN A 10 -5.45 -13.57 -4.34
C GLN A 10 -6.34 -14.06 -3.18
N GLY A 11 -7.48 -13.41 -2.94
CA GLY A 11 -8.51 -13.87 -2.02
C GLY A 11 -8.08 -13.81 -0.55
N TYR A 12 -7.34 -12.77 -0.17
CA TYR A 12 -6.93 -12.57 1.23
C TYR A 12 -8.13 -12.20 2.11
N ASN A 13 -8.17 -12.74 3.35
CA ASN A 13 -9.25 -12.47 4.31
C ASN A 13 -9.18 -11.04 4.90
N GLU A 14 -7.99 -10.45 4.96
CA GLU A 14 -7.77 -9.10 5.46
C GLU A 14 -6.75 -8.34 4.60
N VAL A 15 -7.09 -7.10 4.28
CA VAL A 15 -6.26 -6.21 3.47
C VAL A 15 -5.84 -4.97 4.27
N ILE A 16 -4.57 -4.89 4.64
CA ILE A 16 -4.00 -3.72 5.33
C ILE A 16 -3.27 -2.84 4.32
N ILE A 17 -3.74 -1.61 4.14
CA ILE A 17 -3.18 -0.65 3.19
C ILE A 17 -2.51 0.47 3.96
N ARG A 18 -1.21 0.65 3.76
CA ARG A 18 -0.42 1.74 4.34
C ARG A 18 -0.06 2.74 3.23
N SER A 19 -0.38 4.01 3.44
CA SER A 19 -0.13 5.08 2.46
C SER A 19 0.55 6.27 3.11
N ASN A 20 1.59 6.81 2.47
CA ASN A 20 2.20 8.07 2.89
C ASN A 20 1.56 9.31 2.26
N ASN A 21 0.44 9.13 1.55
CA ASN A 21 -0.35 10.24 1.04
C ASN A 21 -1.60 10.41 1.91
N LEU A 22 -1.54 11.38 2.82
CA LEU A 22 -2.62 11.69 3.76
C LEU A 22 -3.93 12.05 3.03
N LYS A 23 -3.85 12.79 1.92
CA LYS A 23 -5.04 13.14 1.12
C LYS A 23 -5.72 11.88 0.57
N ASN A 24 -4.94 10.91 0.09
CA ASN A 24 -5.50 9.65 -0.40
C ASN A 24 -6.18 8.86 0.71
N VAL A 25 -5.62 8.86 1.92
CA VAL A 25 -6.23 8.21 3.09
C VAL A 25 -7.56 8.86 3.43
N ILE A 26 -7.58 10.19 3.55
CA ILE A 26 -8.78 10.98 3.87
C ILE A 26 -9.87 10.78 2.81
N TYR A 27 -9.58 10.97 1.53
CA TYR A 27 -10.61 10.86 0.49
C TYR A 27 -11.15 9.45 0.28
N THR A 28 -10.36 8.43 0.62
CA THR A 28 -10.80 7.03 0.52
C THR A 28 -11.60 6.61 1.75
N SER A 29 -11.33 7.19 2.93
CA SER A 29 -12.05 6.89 4.18
C SER A 29 -13.34 7.70 4.37
N GLU A 30 -13.37 8.97 3.93
CA GLU A 30 -14.52 9.88 4.11
C GLU A 30 -15.78 9.47 3.32
N SER A 31 -15.66 8.61 2.30
CA SER A 31 -16.77 8.25 1.43
C SER A 31 -17.67 7.14 1.97
N LYS A 32 -17.52 6.69 3.23
CA LYS A 32 -18.51 5.77 3.83
C LYS A 32 -19.94 6.36 3.78
N SER A 33 -20.08 7.66 3.49
CA SER A 33 -21.33 8.43 3.51
C SER A 33 -21.78 9.01 2.15
N GLY A 34 -20.94 9.04 1.11
CA GLY A 34 -21.32 9.65 -0.17
C GLY A 34 -20.25 9.52 -1.24
N GLY A 35 -20.65 9.07 -2.44
CA GLY A 35 -19.72 8.74 -3.52
C GLY A 35 -18.78 9.90 -3.89
N SER A 36 -17.49 9.61 -4.02
CA SER A 36 -16.49 10.60 -4.43
C SER A 36 -16.73 11.06 -5.88
N LYS A 37 -16.59 12.37 -6.15
CA LYS A 37 -16.56 12.93 -7.51
C LYS A 37 -15.32 12.49 -8.30
N ASN A 38 -14.29 11.96 -7.62
CA ASN A 38 -13.10 11.45 -8.27
C ASN A 38 -13.30 9.98 -8.70
N ALA A 39 -13.26 9.74 -10.02
CA ALA A 39 -13.49 8.42 -10.60
C ALA A 39 -12.49 7.36 -10.11
N LEU A 40 -11.25 7.73 -9.83
CA LEU A 40 -10.22 6.83 -9.30
C LEU A 40 -10.55 6.42 -7.86
N ILE A 41 -10.91 7.40 -7.03
CA ILE A 41 -11.31 7.16 -5.63
C ILE A 41 -12.56 6.27 -5.57
N ARG A 42 -13.56 6.54 -6.42
CA ARG A 42 -14.74 5.68 -6.55
C ARG A 42 -14.39 4.24 -6.94
N ARG A 43 -13.43 4.06 -7.86
CA ARG A 43 -13.00 2.73 -8.28
C ARG A 43 -12.24 1.99 -7.18
N ILE A 44 -11.39 2.68 -6.42
CA ILE A 44 -10.73 2.14 -5.23
C ILE A 44 -11.78 1.66 -4.22
N GLN A 45 -12.78 2.49 -3.95
CA GLN A 45 -13.87 2.17 -3.01
C GLN A 45 -14.67 0.95 -3.45
N GLN A 46 -14.99 0.83 -4.74
CA GLN A 46 -15.70 -0.34 -5.27
C GLN A 46 -14.92 -1.64 -5.09
N VAL A 47 -13.60 -1.62 -5.27
CA VAL A 47 -12.75 -2.80 -5.02
C VAL A 47 -12.75 -3.12 -3.53
N LEU A 48 -12.50 -2.13 -2.68
CA LEU A 48 -12.47 -2.31 -1.22
C LEU A 48 -13.81 -2.77 -0.63
N ALA A 49 -14.94 -2.38 -1.23
CA ALA A 49 -16.26 -2.84 -0.81
C ALA A 49 -16.50 -4.34 -1.05
N SER A 50 -15.69 -4.99 -1.88
CA SER A 50 -15.74 -6.43 -2.11
C SER A 50 -14.77 -7.23 -1.22
N GLU A 51 -13.91 -6.55 -0.46
CA GLU A 51 -13.00 -7.19 0.50
C GLU A 51 -13.73 -7.43 1.82
N GLU A 52 -13.57 -8.61 2.42
CA GLU A 52 -14.23 -8.99 3.68
C GLU A 52 -13.82 -8.08 4.84
N SER A 53 -12.52 -7.79 4.95
CA SER A 53 -11.96 -6.85 5.90
C SER A 53 -10.85 -6.04 5.26
N TRP A 54 -10.87 -4.72 5.43
CA TRP A 54 -9.79 -3.86 5.02
C TRP A 54 -9.58 -2.65 5.94
N SER A 55 -8.34 -2.19 6.01
CA SER A 55 -7.97 -0.94 6.67
C SER A 55 -7.05 -0.11 5.79
N LEU A 56 -7.17 1.21 5.90
CA LEU A 56 -6.29 2.17 5.22
C LEU A 56 -5.73 3.15 6.24
N THR A 57 -4.43 3.13 6.45
CA THR A 57 -3.75 3.97 7.43
C THR A 57 -2.72 4.87 6.77
N TYR A 58 -2.59 6.08 7.32
CA TYR A 58 -1.49 6.95 6.97
C TYR A 58 -0.21 6.51 7.67
N VAL A 59 0.91 6.50 6.95
CA VAL A 59 2.25 6.29 7.49
C VAL A 59 3.22 7.37 6.98
N PRO A 60 4.19 7.83 7.78
CA PRO A 60 5.21 8.76 7.28
C PRO A 60 5.94 8.22 6.04
N ARG A 61 6.48 9.12 5.21
CA ARG A 61 7.21 8.70 4.00
C ARG A 61 8.44 7.86 4.33
N GLU A 62 9.04 8.14 5.48
CA GLU A 62 10.24 7.53 6.02
C GLU A 62 10.01 6.08 6.44
N THR A 63 8.75 5.67 6.65
CA THR A 63 8.38 4.28 6.96
C THR A 63 7.76 3.56 5.76
N ASN A 64 7.57 4.26 4.64
CA ASN A 64 7.09 3.69 3.37
C ASN A 64 8.21 3.62 2.32
N ARG A 65 9.45 3.38 2.77
CA ARG A 65 10.67 3.44 1.94
C ARG A 65 10.66 2.40 0.84
N VAL A 66 10.27 1.17 1.15
CA VAL A 66 10.21 0.05 0.21
C VAL A 66 9.24 0.35 -0.94
N ALA A 67 8.01 0.76 -0.63
CA ALA A 67 7.03 1.11 -1.66
C ALA A 67 7.48 2.30 -2.52
N ASN A 68 8.10 3.32 -1.91
CA ASN A 68 8.66 4.46 -2.62
C ASN A 68 9.85 4.06 -3.53
N ALA A 69 10.71 3.14 -3.08
CA ALA A 69 11.82 2.63 -3.87
C ALA A 69 11.33 1.77 -5.06
N LEU A 70 10.33 0.92 -4.84
CA LEU A 70 9.68 0.14 -5.89
C LEU A 70 8.99 1.04 -6.93
N ALA A 71 8.26 2.07 -6.49
CA ALA A 71 7.62 3.04 -7.37
C ALA A 71 8.65 3.80 -8.23
N LYS A 72 9.78 4.21 -7.64
CA LYS A 72 10.89 4.83 -8.37
C LYS A 72 11.51 3.87 -9.39
N MET A 73 11.71 2.61 -9.01
CA MET A 73 12.25 1.59 -9.92
C MET A 73 11.34 1.38 -11.14
N ALA A 74 10.03 1.25 -10.92
CA ALA A 74 9.04 1.12 -11.98
C ALA A 74 9.03 2.36 -12.89
N LEU A 75 9.05 3.57 -12.30
CA LEU A 75 9.10 4.82 -13.05
C LEU A 75 10.34 4.92 -13.95
N LEU A 76 11.51 4.49 -13.47
CA LEU A 76 12.77 4.55 -14.22
C LEU A 76 12.88 3.47 -15.31
N SER A 77 12.23 2.32 -15.12
CA SER A 77 12.23 1.22 -16.08
C SER A 77 11.13 1.35 -17.15
N GLY A 78 10.12 2.18 -16.90
CA GLY A 78 8.91 2.23 -17.73
C GLY A 78 8.02 1.00 -17.56
N ASP A 79 8.32 0.16 -16.57
CA ASP A 79 7.57 -1.06 -16.29
C ASP A 79 6.26 -0.78 -15.54
N SER A 80 5.24 -1.59 -15.84
CA SER A 80 4.03 -1.67 -15.02
C SER A 80 4.31 -2.32 -13.67
N LEU A 81 3.34 -2.28 -12.75
CA LEU A 81 3.44 -2.95 -11.45
C LEU A 81 3.72 -4.45 -11.64
N ARG A 82 4.77 -4.98 -10.98
CA ARG A 82 5.14 -6.40 -11.00
C ARG A 82 5.13 -6.95 -9.58
N ILE A 83 4.68 -8.20 -9.44
CA ILE A 83 4.81 -8.96 -8.20
C ILE A 83 6.19 -9.61 -8.21
N PHE A 84 6.91 -9.49 -7.11
CA PHE A 84 8.22 -10.11 -6.94
C PHE A 84 8.10 -11.18 -5.86
N GLU A 85 8.28 -12.45 -6.23
CA GLU A 85 8.39 -13.55 -5.25
C GLU A 85 9.70 -13.44 -4.45
N VAL A 86 10.74 -12.88 -5.06
CA VAL A 86 12.03 -12.61 -4.44
C VAL A 86 12.38 -11.14 -4.63
N SER A 87 12.78 -10.48 -3.55
CA SER A 87 13.13 -9.07 -3.55
C SER A 87 14.22 -8.74 -4.58
N PRO A 88 14.00 -7.74 -5.46
CA PRO A 88 15.03 -7.27 -6.36
C PRO A 88 16.29 -6.88 -5.60
N ILE A 89 17.47 -7.16 -6.15
CA ILE A 89 18.77 -6.88 -5.49
C ILE A 89 18.85 -5.42 -5.03
N ARG A 90 18.40 -4.48 -5.87
CA ARG A 90 18.36 -3.04 -5.56
C ARG A 90 17.42 -2.64 -4.41
N ILE A 91 16.54 -3.53 -3.97
CA ILE A 91 15.57 -3.31 -2.88
C ILE A 91 15.94 -4.11 -1.63
N LYS A 92 16.85 -5.10 -1.73
CA LYS A 92 17.27 -5.95 -0.61
C LYS A 92 17.84 -5.16 0.56
N GLU A 93 18.68 -4.17 0.29
CA GLU A 93 19.28 -3.32 1.34
C GLU A 93 18.21 -2.52 2.09
N ILE A 94 17.26 -1.92 1.36
CA ILE A 94 16.15 -1.15 1.93
C ILE A 94 15.24 -2.06 2.76
N LEU A 95 15.00 -3.30 2.32
CA LEU A 95 14.22 -4.28 3.07
C LEU A 95 14.91 -4.79 4.33
N GLN A 96 16.24 -4.91 4.33
CA GLN A 96 16.98 -5.30 5.53
C GLN A 96 16.87 -4.24 6.62
N GLU A 97 16.94 -2.96 6.24
CA GLU A 97 16.71 -1.84 7.15
C GLU A 97 15.25 -1.77 7.64
N ASP A 98 14.28 -2.03 6.77
CA ASP A 98 12.84 -1.97 7.09
C ASP A 98 12.42 -3.07 8.08
N ASN A 99 12.88 -4.31 7.87
CA ASN A 99 12.65 -5.43 8.79
C ASN A 99 13.27 -5.21 10.17
N PHE A 100 14.37 -4.45 10.24
CA PHE A 100 14.99 -4.09 11.52
C PHE A 100 14.11 -3.13 12.32
N VAL A 101 13.47 -2.16 11.63
CA VAL A 101 12.59 -1.17 12.26
C VAL A 101 11.26 -1.80 12.73
N ASP A 102 10.62 -2.66 11.92
CA ASP A 102 9.34 -3.28 12.28
C ASP A 102 9.50 -4.23 13.49
N ASN A 103 10.61 -5.00 13.56
CA ASN A 103 10.93 -5.83 14.72
C ASN A 103 11.28 -5.03 15.98
N PHE A 104 11.88 -3.84 15.84
CA PHE A 104 12.19 -2.99 16.98
C PHE A 104 10.94 -2.33 17.57
N LEU A 105 9.99 -1.91 16.71
CA LEU A 105 8.71 -1.32 17.12
C LEU A 105 7.74 -2.35 17.73
N MET A 106 7.77 -3.61 17.28
CA MET A 106 6.96 -4.70 17.85
C MET A 106 7.42 -5.13 19.26
N ASN A 107 8.69 -4.91 19.61
CA ASN A 107 9.28 -5.36 20.88
C ASN A 107 9.23 -4.31 22.01
N HIS A 108 8.77 -3.09 21.73
CA HIS A 108 8.58 -2.06 22.73
C HIS A 108 7.25 -1.32 22.47
N PRO A 109 6.16 -1.68 23.16
CA PRO A 109 4.93 -0.92 23.08
C PRO A 109 5.13 0.44 23.76
N MET A 110 4.69 1.50 23.09
CA MET A 110 4.47 2.83 23.68
C MET A 110 3.38 2.79 24.74
#